data_AF-U2PS04-F1
#
_entry.id   AF-U2PS04-F1
#
_cell.length_a   1.000
_cell.length_b   1.000
_cell.length_c   1.000
_cell.angle_alpha   90.00
_cell.angle_beta   90.00
_cell.angle_gamma   90.00
#
_symmetry.space_group_name_H-M   'P 1'
#
loop_
_entity.id
_entity.type
_entity.pdbx_description
1 polymer ?
#
loop_
_entity_poly.entity_id
_entity_poly.type
_entity_poly.pdbx_seq_one_letter_code
_entity_poly.pdbx_strand_id
1 'polypeptide(L)'
;MSERAGGPGSPDGAAPEWAGWMSPSRYDEFIDLCADALAGHGVRAVYDGDGVLIAEDGTNYGLDNLSRIVRAEPPERWPQVVGAFFDSITDRDGAAGPIDPSTVFLSCQPREALPGPLAPALTEVLPGIVLVPAVDRPTSVEKLFGEGERTRPLGGLAGLVELGRRNLARVRFEQEAIIVDHERPDSVVVAIGADDPYAAGRLGVLDAVVPAAHRGDVGIVVAAPHQGLLLVHAIRGAGMVPALNGMLRFARAQYASAPRALSPHLYFIDADGGVQRITGPVADSELGIRVEGPFAAALQRAGMIDQASRAGEEQA
;
A
#
# COMPACT_ATOMS: atom_id res chain seq x y z
N MET A 1 -24.88 10.51 41.35
CA MET A 1 -24.79 11.46 40.22
C MET A 1 -23.32 11.65 39.94
N SER A 2 -22.80 10.96 38.92
CA SER A 2 -21.40 11.04 38.52
C SER A 2 -21.39 11.60 37.10
N GLU A 3 -20.78 12.77 36.93
CA GLU A 3 -20.66 13.50 35.67
C GLU A 3 -19.87 12.68 34.65
N ARG A 4 -20.43 12.50 33.46
CA ARG A 4 -19.69 12.03 32.27
C ARG A 4 -18.87 13.21 31.76
N ALA A 5 -17.55 13.12 31.86
CA ALA A 5 -16.65 14.02 31.16
C ALA A 5 -16.73 13.69 29.66
N GLY A 6 -17.33 14.57 28.87
CA GLY A 6 -17.32 14.48 27.42
C GLY A 6 -15.90 14.73 26.90
N GLY A 7 -15.35 13.75 26.19
CA GLY A 7 -14.13 13.93 25.40
C GLY A 7 -14.38 14.91 24.25
N PRO A 8 -13.33 15.58 23.75
CA PRO A 8 -13.48 16.55 22.66
C PRO A 8 -13.72 15.78 21.36
N GLY A 9 -14.99 15.71 20.93
CA GLY A 9 -15.32 15.33 19.56
C GLY A 9 -14.70 16.32 18.57
N SER A 10 -14.40 15.84 17.36
CA SER A 10 -13.86 16.67 16.28
C SER A 10 -14.71 17.94 16.08
N PRO A 11 -14.09 19.11 15.80
CA PRO A 11 -14.72 20.42 15.92
C PRO A 11 -15.98 20.67 15.05
N ASP A 12 -16.31 19.79 14.11
CA ASP A 12 -17.52 19.88 13.26
C ASP A 12 -18.49 18.69 13.38
N GLY A 13 -18.22 17.71 14.25
CA GLY A 13 -19.05 16.50 14.38
C GLY A 13 -19.15 15.65 13.11
N ALA A 14 -18.34 15.92 12.08
CA ALA A 14 -18.25 15.13 10.85
C ALA A 14 -17.09 14.14 10.94
N ALA A 15 -17.29 12.93 10.40
CA ALA A 15 -16.22 11.96 10.28
C ALA A 15 -15.12 12.50 9.34
N PRO A 16 -13.83 12.28 9.66
CA PRO A 16 -12.72 12.66 8.78
C PRO A 16 -12.79 11.93 7.44
N GLU A 17 -12.09 12.44 6.41
CA GLU A 17 -12.21 11.95 5.01
C GLU A 17 -12.03 10.43 4.89
N TRP A 18 -11.06 9.85 5.60
CA TRP A 18 -10.78 8.41 5.60
C TRP A 18 -11.91 7.56 6.22
N ALA A 19 -12.78 8.16 7.04
CA ALA A 19 -13.98 7.58 7.63
C ALA A 19 -15.28 8.20 7.11
N GLY A 20 -15.25 8.99 6.03
CA GLY A 20 -16.41 9.73 5.51
C GLY A 20 -17.58 8.87 5.02
N TRP A 21 -17.40 7.54 5.01
CA TRP A 21 -18.45 6.57 4.76
C TRP A 21 -19.32 6.27 5.99
N MET A 22 -18.89 6.67 7.20
CA MET A 22 -19.65 6.53 8.44
C MET A 22 -20.51 7.77 8.70
N SER A 23 -21.68 7.58 9.31
CA SER A 23 -22.39 8.70 9.95
C SER A 23 -21.62 9.16 11.20
N PRO A 24 -21.78 10.42 11.64
CA PRO A 24 -21.17 10.90 12.89
C PRO A 24 -21.36 9.97 14.09
N SER A 25 -22.58 9.51 14.32
CA SER A 25 -22.88 8.59 15.42
C SER A 25 -22.20 7.22 15.31
N ARG A 26 -22.02 6.71 14.09
CA ARG A 26 -21.32 5.44 13.84
C ARG A 26 -19.82 5.62 13.97
N TYR A 27 -19.32 6.80 13.65
CA TYR A 27 -17.94 7.16 13.87
C TYR A 27 -17.62 7.20 15.37
N ASP A 28 -18.45 7.87 16.18
CA ASP A 28 -18.28 7.90 17.64
C ASP A 28 -18.33 6.49 18.25
N GLU A 29 -19.29 5.65 17.83
CA GLU A 29 -19.37 4.24 18.25
C GLU A 29 -18.10 3.45 17.89
N PHE A 30 -17.55 3.68 16.69
CA PHE A 30 -16.31 3.06 16.26
C PHE A 30 -15.10 3.50 17.12
N ILE A 31 -14.98 4.79 17.44
CA ILE A 31 -13.92 5.31 18.31
C ILE A 31 -14.04 4.72 19.72
N ASP A 32 -15.24 4.67 20.28
CA ASP A 32 -15.50 4.07 21.60
C ASP A 32 -15.10 2.59 21.63
N LEU A 33 -15.47 1.80 20.61
CA LEU A 33 -15.06 0.40 20.50
C LEU A 33 -13.53 0.23 20.47
N CYS A 34 -12.82 1.12 19.77
CA CYS A 34 -11.36 1.06 19.70
C CYS A 34 -10.70 1.42 21.04
N ALA A 35 -11.22 2.43 21.73
CA ALA A 35 -10.75 2.84 23.05
C ALA A 35 -11.01 1.75 24.09
N ASP A 36 -12.20 1.15 24.08
CA ASP A 36 -12.58 0.05 24.98
C ASP A 36 -11.71 -1.20 24.77
N ALA A 37 -11.40 -1.54 23.50
CA ALA A 37 -10.52 -2.67 23.19
C ALA A 37 -9.10 -2.46 23.76
N LEU A 38 -8.49 -1.29 23.56
CA LEU A 38 -7.19 -0.97 24.16
C LEU A 38 -7.23 -0.98 25.69
N ALA A 39 -8.29 -0.42 26.28
CA ALA A 39 -8.49 -0.45 27.74
C ALA A 39 -8.60 -1.89 28.27
N GLY A 40 -9.21 -2.80 27.50
CA GLY A 40 -9.24 -4.24 27.79
C GLY A 40 -7.86 -4.89 27.89
N HIS A 41 -6.86 -4.36 27.17
CA HIS A 41 -5.45 -4.75 27.28
C HIS A 41 -4.66 -3.95 28.33
N GLY A 42 -5.33 -3.13 29.14
CA GLY A 42 -4.68 -2.25 30.12
C GLY A 42 -3.96 -1.05 29.51
N VAL A 43 -4.17 -0.78 28.22
CA VAL A 43 -3.60 0.38 27.53
C VAL A 43 -4.58 1.54 27.62
N ARG A 44 -4.20 2.60 28.34
CA ARG A 44 -4.94 3.86 28.33
C ARG A 44 -4.48 4.69 27.13
N ALA A 45 -5.42 4.99 26.23
CA ALA A 45 -5.18 5.81 25.05
C ALA A 45 -6.21 6.93 24.91
N VAL A 46 -5.79 8.07 24.37
CA VAL A 46 -6.63 9.23 24.10
C VAL A 46 -6.71 9.43 22.60
N TYR A 47 -7.93 9.64 22.11
CA TYR A 47 -8.16 9.95 20.70
C TYR A 47 -7.74 11.39 20.40
N ASP A 48 -6.97 11.58 19.33
CA ASP A 48 -6.39 12.88 18.95
C ASP A 48 -7.37 13.80 18.20
N GLY A 49 -8.55 13.30 17.84
CA GLY A 49 -9.52 14.03 17.02
C GLY A 49 -9.37 13.79 15.52
N ASP A 50 -8.31 13.12 15.06
CA ASP A 50 -7.93 12.94 13.66
C ASP A 50 -7.36 11.53 13.35
N GLY A 51 -8.05 10.50 13.82
CA GLY A 51 -7.81 9.12 13.41
C GLY A 51 -6.69 8.40 14.12
N VAL A 52 -6.18 8.92 15.24
CA VAL A 52 -5.14 8.25 16.04
C VAL A 52 -5.56 8.14 17.50
N LEU A 53 -5.40 6.93 18.07
CA LEU A 53 -5.39 6.73 19.52
C LEU A 53 -3.94 6.80 20.01
N ILE A 54 -3.65 7.72 20.93
CA ILE A 54 -2.32 7.95 21.49
C ILE A 54 -2.29 7.37 22.91
N ALA A 55 -1.50 6.32 23.13
CA ALA A 55 -1.32 5.71 24.45
C ALA A 55 -0.47 6.57 25.39
N GLU A 56 -0.57 6.32 26.70
CA GLU A 56 0.20 7.04 27.74
C GLU A 56 1.73 6.93 27.55
N ASP A 57 2.21 5.86 26.92
CA ASP A 57 3.62 5.66 26.57
C ASP A 57 4.06 6.38 25.29
N GLY A 58 3.14 7.09 24.63
CA GLY A 58 3.37 7.80 23.36
C GLY A 58 3.20 6.92 22.11
N THR A 59 2.74 5.67 22.24
CA THR A 59 2.44 4.81 21.09
C THR A 59 1.22 5.29 20.33
N ASN A 60 1.35 5.45 19.01
CA ASN A 60 0.27 5.89 18.13
C ASN A 60 -0.40 4.70 17.44
N TYR A 61 -1.72 4.61 17.57
CA TYR A 61 -2.56 3.62 16.91
C TYR A 61 -3.44 4.30 15.86
N GLY A 62 -3.00 4.29 14.60
CA GLY A 62 -3.76 4.81 13.47
C GLY A 62 -5.01 3.95 13.18
N LEU A 63 -6.16 4.60 13.05
CA LEU A 63 -7.48 3.97 12.89
C LEU A 63 -7.95 3.89 11.44
N ASP A 64 -7.24 4.51 10.51
CA ASP A 64 -7.59 4.55 9.08
C ASP A 64 -7.68 3.13 8.49
N ASN A 65 -6.74 2.26 8.85
CA ASN A 65 -6.72 0.88 8.40
C ASN A 65 -7.86 0.07 9.05
N LEU A 66 -8.11 0.27 10.34
CA LEU A 66 -9.17 -0.44 11.06
C LEU A 66 -10.57 -0.02 10.56
N SER A 67 -10.77 1.26 10.22
CA SER A 67 -11.99 1.74 9.56
C SER A 67 -12.25 1.02 8.24
N ARG A 68 -11.22 0.85 7.39
CA ARG A 68 -11.36 0.06 6.15
C ARG A 68 -11.70 -1.41 6.42
N ILE A 69 -11.17 -2.01 7.49
CA ILE A 69 -11.50 -3.39 7.88
C ILE A 69 -12.97 -3.49 8.30
N VAL A 70 -13.45 -2.63 9.22
CA VAL A 70 -14.84 -2.70 9.70
C VAL A 70 -15.86 -2.29 8.63
N ARG A 71 -15.45 -1.50 7.63
CA ARG A 71 -16.31 -1.17 6.47
C ARG A 71 -16.82 -2.38 5.72
N ALA A 72 -16.04 -3.45 5.67
CA ALA A 72 -16.40 -4.70 4.97
C ALA A 72 -17.32 -5.61 5.81
N GLU A 73 -17.60 -5.25 7.06
CA GLU A 73 -18.30 -6.08 8.03
C GLU A 73 -19.61 -5.44 8.47
N PRO A 74 -20.65 -6.23 8.79
CA PRO A 74 -21.89 -5.70 9.35
C PRO A 74 -21.61 -5.10 10.75
N PRO A 75 -22.29 -4.01 11.14
CA PRO A 75 -22.00 -3.29 12.39
C PRO A 75 -21.99 -4.16 13.65
N GLU A 76 -22.82 -5.20 13.68
CA GLU A 76 -22.92 -6.14 14.81
C GLU A 76 -21.63 -6.93 15.04
N ARG A 77 -20.78 -7.06 14.01
CA ARG A 77 -19.48 -7.74 14.09
C ARG A 77 -18.32 -6.82 14.42
N TRP A 78 -18.52 -5.49 14.42
CA TRP A 78 -17.44 -4.54 14.70
C TRP A 78 -16.76 -4.77 16.04
N PRO A 79 -17.45 -5.02 17.17
CA PRO A 79 -16.77 -5.27 18.45
C PRO A 79 -15.81 -6.47 18.38
N GLN A 80 -16.21 -7.54 17.70
CA GLN A 80 -15.37 -8.73 17.51
C GLN A 80 -14.13 -8.41 16.66
N VAL A 81 -14.32 -7.69 15.55
CA VAL A 81 -13.26 -7.35 14.60
C VAL A 81 -12.25 -6.36 15.20
N VAL A 82 -12.74 -5.36 15.94
CA VAL A 82 -11.92 -4.38 16.65
C VAL A 82 -11.12 -5.06 17.77
N GLY A 83 -11.75 -5.93 18.56
CA GLY A 83 -11.05 -6.71 19.59
C GLY A 83 -9.92 -7.55 19.00
N ALA A 84 -10.22 -8.36 17.98
CA ALA A 84 -9.22 -9.19 17.31
C ALA A 84 -8.07 -8.37 16.68
N PHE A 85 -8.36 -7.16 16.18
CA PHE A 85 -7.34 -6.25 15.69
C PHE A 85 -6.40 -5.84 16.83
N PHE A 86 -6.94 -5.36 17.95
CA PHE A 86 -6.12 -4.91 19.08
C PHE A 86 -5.38 -6.04 19.78
N ASP A 87 -5.99 -7.23 19.92
CA ASP A 87 -5.30 -8.44 20.38
C ASP A 87 -4.03 -8.69 19.55
N SER A 88 -4.14 -8.59 18.21
CA SER A 88 -3.03 -8.86 17.31
C SER A 88 -1.88 -7.85 17.40
N ILE A 89 -2.14 -6.63 17.89
CA ILE A 89 -1.13 -5.57 17.95
C ILE A 89 -0.51 -5.42 19.33
N THR A 90 -1.25 -5.71 20.41
CA THR A 90 -0.78 -5.61 21.81
C THR A 90 -0.03 -6.87 22.26
N ASP A 91 -0.39 -8.06 21.76
CA ASP A 91 0.33 -9.31 22.08
C ASP A 91 1.71 -9.42 21.42
N ARG A 92 2.09 -8.47 20.55
CA ARG A 92 3.37 -8.50 19.82
C ARG A 92 4.60 -8.31 20.70
N ASP A 93 4.48 -7.63 21.84
CA ASP A 93 5.64 -7.27 22.67
C ASP A 93 6.12 -8.39 23.61
N GLY A 94 5.33 -9.46 23.80
CA GLY A 94 5.61 -10.46 24.84
C GLY A 94 6.27 -11.78 24.41
N ALA A 95 6.19 -12.19 23.13
CA ALA A 95 6.35 -13.61 22.77
C ALA A 95 7.28 -13.92 21.58
N ALA A 96 8.12 -12.98 21.15
CA ALA A 96 8.85 -13.17 19.89
C ALA A 96 10.15 -13.98 20.07
N GLY A 97 10.07 -15.31 19.87
CA GLY A 97 11.23 -16.20 19.79
C GLY A 97 12.13 -15.94 18.57
N PRO A 98 13.16 -16.79 18.35
CA PRO A 98 14.06 -16.69 17.19
C PRO A 98 13.31 -16.57 15.86
N ILE A 99 13.87 -15.84 14.90
CA ILE A 99 13.30 -15.72 13.56
C ILE A 99 13.71 -16.95 12.75
N ASP A 100 12.72 -17.68 12.21
CA ASP A 100 12.97 -18.71 11.21
C ASP A 100 13.25 -18.03 9.85
N PRO A 101 14.43 -18.22 9.24
CA PRO A 101 14.76 -17.60 7.96
C PRO A 101 13.79 -17.94 6.82
N SER A 102 13.09 -19.08 6.90
CA SER A 102 12.14 -19.53 5.86
C SER A 102 10.80 -18.80 5.91
N THR A 103 10.47 -18.13 7.02
CA THR A 103 9.23 -17.36 7.20
C THR A 103 9.42 -15.86 6.97
N VAL A 104 10.61 -15.44 6.53
CA VAL A 104 10.92 -14.05 6.23
C VAL A 104 10.48 -13.70 4.80
N PHE A 105 9.66 -12.67 4.66
CA PHE A 105 9.17 -12.11 3.40
C PHE A 105 9.36 -10.59 3.35
N LEU A 106 8.88 -9.96 2.28
CA LEU A 106 8.86 -8.52 2.12
C LEU A 106 7.44 -8.01 2.02
N SER A 107 7.13 -7.00 2.83
CA SER A 107 5.83 -6.32 2.82
C SER A 107 6.00 -4.87 2.41
N CYS A 108 5.19 -4.42 1.46
CA CYS A 108 5.10 -3.01 1.10
C CYS A 108 4.38 -2.22 2.19
N GLN A 109 4.91 -1.05 2.56
CA GLN A 109 4.28 -0.11 3.48
C GLN A 109 4.24 1.30 2.88
N PRO A 110 3.18 2.08 3.13
CA PRO A 110 3.21 3.50 2.87
C PRO A 110 4.32 4.15 3.71
N ARG A 111 5.11 5.00 3.07
CA ARG A 111 6.22 5.73 3.69
C ARG A 111 5.78 6.51 4.93
N GLU A 112 4.65 7.19 4.80
CA GLU A 112 4.03 8.04 5.81
C GLU A 112 3.48 7.26 7.01
N ALA A 113 3.17 5.97 6.83
CA ALA A 113 2.69 5.10 7.90
C ALA A 113 3.83 4.55 8.79
N LEU A 114 5.10 4.89 8.49
CA LEU A 114 6.25 4.40 9.24
C LEU A 114 6.70 5.38 10.33
N PRO A 115 7.21 4.87 11.47
CA PRO A 115 7.79 5.72 12.51
C PRO A 115 8.98 6.52 11.96
N GLY A 116 9.01 7.83 12.25
CA GLY A 116 10.00 8.77 11.71
C GLY A 116 11.48 8.35 11.75
N PRO A 117 12.01 7.77 12.85
CA PRO A 117 13.43 7.39 12.92
C PRO A 117 13.81 6.20 12.02
N LEU A 118 12.86 5.34 11.70
CA LEU A 118 13.05 4.12 10.91
C LEU A 118 12.98 4.42 9.41
N ALA A 119 12.39 5.56 9.09
CA ALA A 119 12.06 5.96 7.77
C ALA A 119 13.31 5.99 6.84
N PRO A 120 14.42 6.68 7.17
CA PRO A 120 15.52 6.87 6.22
C PRO A 120 16.31 5.60 5.86
N ALA A 121 16.18 4.53 6.64
CA ALA A 121 16.95 3.29 6.46
C ALA A 121 16.32 2.30 5.48
N LEU A 122 15.07 2.53 5.06
CA LEU A 122 14.31 1.60 4.23
C LEU A 122 14.29 2.03 2.77
N THR A 123 14.45 1.06 1.87
CA THR A 123 14.46 1.31 0.42
C THR A 123 13.03 1.59 -0.08
N GLU A 124 12.83 2.76 -0.70
CA GLU A 124 11.64 3.02 -1.51
C GLU A 124 11.71 2.21 -2.80
N VAL A 125 10.70 1.38 -3.06
CA VAL A 125 10.54 0.63 -4.32
C VAL A 125 9.72 1.38 -5.34
N LEU A 126 8.80 2.21 -4.85
CA LEU A 126 8.06 3.19 -5.62
C LEU A 126 8.03 4.47 -4.79
N PRO A 127 7.91 5.66 -5.40
CA PRO A 127 7.72 6.90 -4.66
C PRO A 127 6.60 6.77 -3.61
N GLY A 128 6.97 6.89 -2.34
CA GLY A 128 6.06 6.78 -1.20
C GLY A 128 5.74 5.35 -0.72
N ILE A 129 6.32 4.31 -1.31
CA ILE A 129 6.17 2.91 -0.89
C ILE A 129 7.54 2.31 -0.60
N VAL A 130 7.71 1.79 0.61
CA VAL A 130 8.94 1.09 1.02
C VAL A 130 8.72 -0.40 1.20
N LEU A 131 9.78 -1.18 1.05
CA LEU A 131 9.80 -2.58 1.46
C LEU A 131 10.30 -2.72 2.89
N VAL A 132 9.61 -3.55 3.66
CA VAL A 132 9.96 -3.86 5.03
C VAL A 132 10.02 -5.37 5.19
N PRO A 133 11.06 -5.94 5.84
CA PRO A 133 11.06 -7.34 6.20
C PRO A 133 9.87 -7.68 7.10
N ALA A 134 9.22 -8.79 6.80
CA ALA A 134 8.08 -9.29 7.53
C ALA A 134 8.31 -10.77 7.86
N VAL A 135 7.92 -11.19 9.06
CA VAL A 135 8.03 -12.58 9.52
C VAL A 135 6.62 -13.12 9.66
N ASP A 136 6.32 -14.17 8.90
CA ASP A 136 5.11 -14.96 9.10
C ASP A 136 5.19 -15.68 10.44
N ARG A 137 4.17 -15.45 11.26
CA ARG A 137 3.89 -16.18 12.50
C ARG A 137 2.65 -17.04 12.27
N PRO A 138 2.41 -18.07 13.11
CA PRO A 138 1.25 -18.94 12.97
C PRO A 138 -0.10 -18.20 12.88
N THR A 139 -0.21 -17.04 13.52
CA THR A 139 -1.46 -16.26 13.61
C THR A 139 -1.30 -14.79 13.21
N SER A 140 -0.11 -14.34 12.83
CA SER A 140 0.15 -12.91 12.58
C SER A 140 1.33 -12.68 11.65
N VAL A 141 1.49 -11.43 11.21
CA VAL A 141 2.68 -10.97 10.48
C VAL A 141 3.40 -9.92 11.31
N GLU A 142 4.64 -10.21 11.66
CA GLU A 142 5.51 -9.30 12.41
C GLU A 142 6.36 -8.50 11.41
N LYS A 143 6.22 -7.18 11.41
CA LYS A 143 7.07 -6.29 10.60
C LYS A 143 8.31 -5.90 11.38
N LEU A 144 9.48 -6.03 10.78
CA LEU A 144 10.76 -5.74 11.41
C LEU A 144 11.29 -4.41 10.93
N PHE A 145 11.36 -3.44 11.84
CA PHE A 145 11.80 -2.09 11.50
C PHE A 145 13.20 -1.73 12.02
N GLY A 146 13.73 -2.48 12.99
CA GLY A 146 14.98 -2.16 13.67
C GLY A 146 15.91 -3.34 13.83
N GLU A 147 17.17 -3.03 14.13
CA GLU A 147 18.18 -4.02 14.48
C GLU A 147 18.01 -4.50 15.93
N GLY A 148 18.34 -5.77 16.20
CA GLY A 148 18.30 -6.34 17.53
C GLY A 148 18.91 -7.73 17.62
N GLU A 149 18.88 -8.34 18.81
CA GLU A 149 19.40 -9.69 19.07
C GLU A 149 18.81 -10.75 18.11
N ARG A 150 17.56 -10.56 17.67
CA ARG A 150 16.89 -11.48 16.74
C ARG A 150 17.28 -11.28 15.27
N THR A 151 17.63 -10.05 14.87
CA THR A 151 17.99 -9.73 13.47
C THR A 151 19.50 -9.93 13.22
N ARG A 152 20.35 -9.69 14.22
CA ARG A 152 21.81 -9.79 14.12
C ARG A 152 22.31 -11.13 13.55
N PRO A 153 21.83 -12.30 14.02
CA PRO A 153 22.27 -13.60 13.48
C PRO A 153 21.95 -13.79 11.99
N LEU A 154 20.99 -13.03 11.46
CA LEU A 154 20.52 -13.10 10.08
C LEU A 154 21.14 -12.03 9.18
N GLY A 155 22.18 -11.32 9.66
CA GLY A 155 22.83 -10.23 8.92
C GLY A 155 22.10 -8.90 9.05
N GLY A 156 21.31 -8.73 10.11
CA GLY A 156 20.54 -7.52 10.38
C GLY A 156 19.39 -7.30 9.40
N LEU A 157 18.90 -6.06 9.30
CA LEU A 157 17.82 -5.70 8.37
C LEU A 157 18.21 -5.94 6.91
N ALA A 158 19.46 -5.67 6.54
CA ALA A 158 19.95 -5.93 5.18
C ALA A 158 19.89 -7.43 4.83
N GLY A 159 20.34 -8.30 5.74
CA GLY A 159 20.25 -9.75 5.54
C GLY A 159 18.81 -10.28 5.52
N LEU A 160 17.93 -9.69 6.33
CA LEU A 160 16.49 -9.98 6.28
C LEU A 160 15.83 -9.54 4.97
N VAL A 161 16.21 -8.39 4.41
CA VAL A 161 15.73 -7.96 3.09
C VAL A 161 16.12 -8.98 2.02
N GLU A 162 17.37 -9.46 2.04
CA GLU A 162 17.86 -10.46 1.09
C GLU A 162 17.19 -11.84 1.28
N LEU A 163 16.95 -12.25 2.53
CA LEU A 163 16.14 -13.44 2.82
C LEU A 163 14.72 -13.29 2.26
N GLY A 164 14.07 -12.16 2.55
CA GLY A 164 12.73 -11.85 2.09
C GLY A 164 12.62 -11.87 0.56
N ARG A 165 13.59 -11.29 -0.16
CA ARG A 165 13.65 -11.38 -1.63
C ARG A 165 13.72 -12.83 -2.10
N ARG A 166 14.66 -13.62 -1.55
CA ARG A 166 14.85 -15.02 -1.97
C ARG A 166 13.63 -15.89 -1.70
N ASN A 167 12.96 -15.70 -0.58
CA ASN A 167 11.76 -16.44 -0.24
C ASN A 167 10.59 -16.02 -1.12
N LEU A 168 10.36 -14.71 -1.28
CA LEU A 168 9.26 -14.18 -2.08
C LEU A 168 9.37 -14.57 -3.57
N ALA A 169 10.59 -14.64 -4.12
CA ALA A 169 10.83 -15.10 -5.48
C ALA A 169 10.50 -16.59 -5.71
N ARG A 170 10.35 -17.40 -4.65
CA ARG A 170 10.04 -18.84 -4.73
C ARG A 170 8.58 -19.17 -4.41
N VAL A 171 7.90 -18.30 -3.68
CA VAL A 171 6.49 -18.50 -3.31
C VAL A 171 5.62 -18.37 -4.54
N ARG A 172 4.72 -19.34 -4.74
CA ARG A 172 3.75 -19.29 -5.83
C ARG A 172 2.80 -18.11 -5.65
N PHE A 173 2.35 -17.59 -6.77
CA PHE A 173 1.34 -16.54 -6.81
C PHE A 173 0.43 -16.75 -8.01
N GLU A 174 -0.72 -16.13 -7.96
CA GLU A 174 -1.70 -16.19 -9.02
C GLU A 174 -1.48 -15.01 -9.98
N GLN A 175 -1.66 -15.29 -11.26
CA GLN A 175 -1.61 -14.28 -12.31
C GLN A 175 -2.85 -14.42 -13.16
N GLU A 176 -3.55 -13.30 -13.35
CA GLU A 176 -4.67 -13.21 -14.27
C GLU A 176 -4.37 -12.14 -15.32
N ALA A 177 -4.43 -12.53 -16.59
CA ALA A 177 -4.28 -11.61 -17.71
C ALA A 177 -5.66 -11.08 -18.11
N ILE A 178 -5.84 -9.77 -17.96
CA ILE A 178 -7.10 -9.06 -18.22
C ILE A 178 -6.92 -8.22 -19.47
N ILE A 179 -7.70 -8.51 -20.52
CA ILE A 179 -7.79 -7.64 -21.70
C ILE A 179 -8.79 -6.54 -21.38
N VAL A 180 -8.33 -5.29 -21.25
CA VAL A 180 -9.18 -4.17 -20.84
C VAL A 180 -10.11 -3.71 -21.97
N ASP A 181 -9.65 -3.82 -23.21
CA ASP A 181 -10.39 -3.47 -24.42
C ASP A 181 -10.21 -4.57 -25.48
N HIS A 182 -11.30 -5.27 -25.82
CA HIS A 182 -11.25 -6.38 -26.78
C HIS A 182 -10.97 -5.95 -28.22
N GLU A 183 -11.17 -4.67 -28.58
CA GLU A 183 -10.75 -4.11 -29.87
C GLU A 183 -9.25 -3.80 -29.90
N ARG A 184 -8.60 -3.80 -28.73
CA ARG A 184 -7.17 -3.58 -28.52
C ARG A 184 -6.55 -4.75 -27.74
N PRO A 185 -6.27 -5.90 -28.38
CA PRO A 185 -5.74 -7.09 -27.70
C PRO A 185 -4.41 -6.88 -26.95
N ASP A 186 -3.70 -5.80 -27.24
CA ASP A 186 -2.49 -5.34 -26.55
C ASP A 186 -2.76 -4.56 -25.25
N SER A 187 -4.03 -4.33 -24.89
CA SER A 187 -4.47 -3.67 -23.64
C SER A 187 -4.41 -4.57 -22.39
N VAL A 188 -3.47 -5.53 -22.37
CA VAL A 188 -3.39 -6.55 -21.33
C VAL A 188 -2.85 -5.96 -20.03
N VAL A 189 -3.59 -6.14 -18.94
CA VAL A 189 -3.14 -5.89 -17.57
C VAL A 189 -3.03 -7.22 -16.86
N VAL A 190 -1.86 -7.49 -16.26
CA VAL A 190 -1.66 -8.67 -15.43
C VAL A 190 -1.94 -8.29 -13.98
N ALA A 191 -2.98 -8.88 -13.40
CA ALA A 191 -3.24 -8.81 -11.97
C ALA A 191 -2.49 -9.94 -11.28
N ILE A 192 -1.68 -9.56 -10.29
CA ILE A 192 -0.96 -10.49 -9.42
C ILE A 192 -1.63 -10.42 -8.06
N GLY A 193 -2.31 -11.50 -7.74
CA GLY A 193 -2.93 -11.75 -6.45
C GLY A 193 -2.21 -12.87 -5.71
N ALA A 194 -2.42 -12.92 -4.41
CA ALA A 194 -2.07 -14.07 -3.60
C ALA A 194 -3.01 -14.14 -2.39
N ASP A 195 -3.18 -15.35 -1.86
CA ASP A 195 -3.78 -15.56 -0.53
C ASP A 195 -2.83 -15.10 0.60
N ASP A 196 -1.63 -14.61 0.25
CA ASP A 196 -0.61 -14.06 1.15
C ASP A 196 -0.61 -12.51 1.17
N PRO A 197 -0.20 -11.87 2.28
CA PRO A 197 -0.12 -10.40 2.37
C PRO A 197 1.10 -9.81 1.63
N TYR A 198 1.74 -10.56 0.74
CA TYR A 198 3.01 -10.21 0.09
C TYR A 198 2.89 -10.03 -1.42
N ALA A 199 1.68 -10.05 -2.00
CA ALA A 199 1.45 -9.79 -3.43
C ALA A 199 2.11 -8.48 -3.89
N ALA A 200 1.87 -7.36 -3.21
CA ALA A 200 2.51 -6.09 -3.53
C ALA A 200 4.02 -6.09 -3.19
N GLY A 201 4.44 -6.88 -2.20
CA GLY A 201 5.85 -7.06 -1.84
C GLY A 201 6.70 -7.57 -3.01
N ARG A 202 6.06 -8.20 -4.00
CA ARG A 202 6.71 -8.71 -5.22
C ARG A 202 7.31 -7.59 -6.10
N LEU A 203 7.00 -6.32 -5.83
CA LEU A 203 7.78 -5.18 -6.33
C LEU A 203 9.28 -5.31 -6.01
N GLY A 204 9.64 -5.91 -4.88
CA GLY A 204 11.03 -6.15 -4.49
C GLY A 204 11.76 -7.24 -5.27
N VAL A 205 11.03 -8.02 -6.06
CA VAL A 205 11.52 -9.16 -6.85
C VAL A 205 10.89 -9.16 -8.25
N LEU A 206 10.68 -7.96 -8.81
CA LEU A 206 9.94 -7.79 -10.06
C LEU A 206 10.56 -8.58 -11.22
N ASP A 207 11.87 -8.87 -11.19
CA ASP A 207 12.56 -9.71 -12.20
C ASP A 207 12.07 -11.16 -12.20
N ALA A 208 11.69 -11.69 -11.04
CA ALA A 208 11.11 -13.02 -10.90
C ALA A 208 9.62 -13.05 -11.32
N VAL A 209 8.95 -11.89 -11.28
CA VAL A 209 7.51 -11.76 -11.49
C VAL A 209 7.19 -11.44 -12.95
N VAL A 210 7.94 -10.50 -13.51
CA VAL A 210 7.88 -10.06 -14.90
C VAL A 210 9.30 -10.08 -15.44
N PRO A 211 9.73 -11.21 -16.05
CA PRO A 211 11.05 -11.34 -16.67
C PRO A 211 11.31 -10.21 -17.67
N ALA A 212 12.58 -9.84 -17.85
CA ALA A 212 12.97 -8.72 -18.73
C ALA A 212 12.37 -8.82 -20.14
N ALA A 213 12.31 -10.03 -20.72
CA ALA A 213 11.69 -10.29 -22.03
C ALA A 213 10.18 -9.91 -22.10
N HIS A 214 9.49 -9.89 -20.96
CA HIS A 214 8.09 -9.53 -20.85
C HIS A 214 7.87 -8.05 -20.50
N ARG A 215 8.92 -7.31 -20.15
CA ARG A 215 8.81 -5.86 -19.89
C ARG A 215 8.67 -5.03 -21.14
N GLY A 216 9.18 -5.54 -22.27
CA GLY A 216 9.26 -4.78 -23.52
C GLY A 216 10.34 -3.70 -23.46
N ASP A 217 10.59 -3.05 -24.60
CA ASP A 217 11.71 -2.12 -24.76
C ASP A 217 11.47 -0.73 -24.12
N VAL A 218 10.21 -0.43 -23.81
CA VAL A 218 9.80 0.85 -23.20
C VAL A 218 9.85 0.79 -21.67
N GLY A 219 9.55 -0.39 -21.11
CA GLY A 219 9.33 -0.59 -19.68
C GLY A 219 7.88 -0.96 -19.36
N ILE A 220 7.53 -0.89 -18.08
CA ILE A 220 6.24 -1.33 -17.56
C ILE A 220 5.58 -0.24 -16.73
N VAL A 221 4.25 -0.30 -16.64
CA VAL A 221 3.48 0.45 -15.64
C VAL A 221 3.00 -0.52 -14.57
N VAL A 222 3.15 -0.12 -13.31
CA VAL A 222 2.69 -0.88 -12.15
C VAL A 222 1.74 -0.07 -11.28
N ALA A 223 0.87 -0.78 -10.56
CA ALA A 223 0.07 -0.21 -9.48
C ALA A 223 0.02 -1.17 -8.30
N ALA A 224 0.14 -0.66 -7.08
CA ALA A 224 0.00 -1.43 -5.85
C ALA A 224 -1.05 -0.74 -4.96
N PRO A 225 -2.35 -1.00 -5.17
CA PRO A 225 -3.41 -0.33 -4.41
C PRO A 225 -3.50 -0.75 -2.95
N HIS A 226 -3.19 -2.01 -2.65
CA HIS A 226 -3.11 -2.56 -1.29
C HIS A 226 -2.13 -3.74 -1.27
N GLN A 227 -1.76 -4.23 -0.09
CA GLN A 227 -0.73 -5.28 0.06
C GLN A 227 -1.01 -6.59 -0.69
N GLY A 228 -2.28 -6.89 -0.95
CA GLY A 228 -2.74 -8.12 -1.60
C GLY A 228 -2.88 -8.05 -3.13
N LEU A 229 -2.50 -6.94 -3.77
CA LEU A 229 -2.66 -6.77 -5.20
C LEU A 229 -1.52 -5.97 -5.82
N LEU A 230 -0.96 -6.50 -6.90
CA LEU A 230 -0.03 -5.81 -7.79
C LEU A 230 -0.57 -5.90 -9.23
N LEU A 231 -0.73 -4.76 -9.88
CA LEU A 231 -1.09 -4.68 -11.30
C LEU A 231 0.15 -4.37 -12.12
N VAL A 232 0.31 -5.03 -13.26
CA VAL A 232 1.41 -4.77 -14.19
C VAL A 232 0.90 -4.71 -15.62
N HIS A 233 1.36 -3.71 -16.37
CA HIS A 233 1.15 -3.60 -17.80
C HIS A 233 2.48 -3.34 -18.50
N ALA A 234 2.84 -4.18 -19.47
CA ALA A 234 3.98 -3.93 -20.32
C ALA A 234 3.59 -2.92 -21.41
N ILE A 235 4.34 -1.82 -21.54
CA ILE A 235 3.98 -0.75 -22.47
C ILE A 235 4.23 -1.20 -23.90
N ARG A 236 3.13 -1.45 -24.63
CA ARG A 236 3.16 -1.97 -26.01
C ARG A 236 1.96 -1.48 -26.80
N GLY A 237 2.22 -1.13 -28.06
CA GLY A 237 1.18 -0.81 -29.03
C GLY A 237 0.21 0.30 -28.60
N ALA A 238 -0.95 0.31 -29.22
CA ALA A 238 -1.96 1.35 -29.03
C ALA A 238 -2.97 1.00 -27.92
N GLY A 239 -3.01 -0.26 -27.46
CA GLY A 239 -3.79 -0.70 -26.30
C GLY A 239 -3.28 -0.19 -24.96
N MET A 240 -2.12 0.47 -24.93
CA MET A 240 -1.60 1.14 -23.73
C MET A 240 -2.62 2.11 -23.12
N VAL A 241 -3.23 2.98 -23.94
CA VAL A 241 -4.15 4.03 -23.43
C VAL A 241 -5.36 3.43 -22.70
N PRO A 242 -6.13 2.48 -23.26
CA PRO A 242 -7.22 1.85 -22.52
C PRO A 242 -6.71 1.05 -21.30
N ALA A 243 -5.56 0.37 -21.39
CA ALA A 243 -4.99 -0.37 -20.26
C ALA A 243 -4.68 0.55 -19.08
N LEU A 244 -3.96 1.65 -19.29
CA LEU A 244 -3.59 2.56 -18.20
C LEU A 244 -4.81 3.24 -17.58
N ASN A 245 -5.79 3.64 -18.39
CA ASN A 245 -7.05 4.21 -17.88
C ASN A 245 -7.85 3.19 -17.06
N GLY A 246 -7.91 1.94 -17.51
CA GLY A 246 -8.51 0.83 -16.76
C GLY A 246 -7.80 0.56 -15.44
N MET A 247 -6.47 0.46 -15.46
CA MET A 247 -5.63 0.29 -14.28
C MET A 247 -5.83 1.41 -13.27
N LEU A 248 -5.85 2.68 -13.70
CA LEU A 248 -6.02 3.82 -12.80
C LEU A 248 -7.37 3.77 -12.08
N ARG A 249 -8.46 3.53 -12.82
CA ARG A 249 -9.80 3.40 -12.22
C ARG A 249 -9.85 2.25 -11.21
N PHE A 250 -9.33 1.09 -11.59
CA PHE A 250 -9.33 -0.10 -10.74
C PHE A 250 -8.46 0.09 -9.49
N ALA A 251 -7.23 0.60 -9.64
CA ALA A 251 -6.34 0.86 -8.51
C ALA A 251 -6.94 1.85 -7.51
N ARG A 252 -7.61 2.92 -7.98
CA ARG A 252 -8.31 3.87 -7.09
C ARG A 252 -9.45 3.20 -6.33
N ALA A 253 -10.28 2.40 -7.01
CA ALA A 253 -11.39 1.70 -6.38
C ALA A 253 -10.92 0.71 -5.30
N GLN A 254 -9.84 -0.03 -5.60
CA GLN A 254 -9.22 -0.96 -4.66
C GLN A 254 -8.57 -0.22 -3.49
N TYR A 255 -7.83 0.87 -3.72
CA TYR A 255 -7.22 1.69 -2.67
C TYR A 255 -8.26 2.26 -1.69
N ALA A 256 -9.39 2.73 -2.22
CA ALA A 256 -10.44 3.37 -1.40
C ALA A 256 -11.21 2.38 -0.51
N SER A 257 -11.21 1.09 -0.83
CA SER A 257 -12.02 0.08 -0.14
C SER A 257 -11.21 -0.98 0.58
N ALA A 258 -10.00 -1.30 0.12
CA ALA A 258 -9.24 -2.41 0.66
C ALA A 258 -8.56 -2.09 2.00
N PRO A 259 -8.53 -3.05 2.94
CA PRO A 259 -7.65 -2.95 4.10
C PRO A 259 -6.18 -2.97 3.64
N ARG A 260 -5.30 -2.36 4.43
CA ARG A 260 -3.85 -2.28 4.17
C ARG A 260 -3.56 -1.64 2.80
N ALA A 261 -4.22 -0.51 2.57
CA ALA A 261 -4.04 0.33 1.40
C ALA A 261 -2.59 0.81 1.28
N LEU A 262 -2.13 0.98 0.04
CA LEU A 262 -0.75 1.36 -0.28
C LEU A 262 -0.71 2.65 -1.10
N SER A 263 -1.20 2.62 -2.34
CA SER A 263 -1.19 3.82 -3.20
C SER A 263 -2.26 3.76 -4.29
N PRO A 264 -2.99 4.88 -4.55
CA PRO A 264 -3.95 4.95 -5.65
C PRO A 264 -3.28 5.22 -7.02
N HIS A 265 -1.94 5.31 -7.07
CA HIS A 265 -1.21 5.82 -8.21
C HIS A 265 -0.67 4.74 -9.15
N LEU A 266 -0.41 5.15 -10.40
CA LEU A 266 0.36 4.36 -11.36
C LEU A 266 1.80 4.84 -11.40
N TYR A 267 2.71 3.89 -11.59
CA TYR A 267 4.14 4.12 -11.62
C TYR A 267 4.75 3.48 -12.86
N PHE A 268 5.49 4.28 -13.62
CA PHE A 268 6.31 3.80 -14.72
C PHE A 268 7.66 3.32 -14.18
N ILE A 269 8.09 2.15 -14.63
CA ILE A 269 9.42 1.59 -14.41
C ILE A 269 10.04 1.41 -15.80
N ASP A 270 11.10 2.15 -16.07
CA ASP A 270 11.82 2.04 -17.34
C ASP A 270 12.65 0.74 -17.43
N ALA A 271 13.25 0.50 -18.58
CA ALA A 271 14.06 -0.70 -18.83
C ALA A 271 15.30 -0.80 -17.93
N ASP A 272 15.82 0.33 -17.43
CA ASP A 272 17.00 0.42 -16.57
C ASP A 272 16.64 0.38 -15.07
N GLY A 273 15.35 0.33 -14.74
CA GLY A 273 14.81 0.29 -13.37
C GLY A 273 14.53 1.67 -12.76
N GLY A 274 14.63 2.75 -13.54
CA GLY A 274 14.21 4.08 -13.12
C GLY A 274 12.69 4.14 -12.89
N VAL A 275 12.28 4.77 -11.78
CA VAL A 275 10.87 4.81 -11.35
C VAL A 275 10.31 6.23 -11.39
N GLN A 276 9.12 6.39 -11.96
CA GLN A 276 8.36 7.65 -11.99
C GLN A 276 6.89 7.40 -11.64
N ARG A 277 6.32 8.21 -10.72
CA ARG A 277 4.86 8.30 -10.58
C ARG A 277 4.28 9.03 -11.79
N ILE A 278 3.41 8.37 -12.56
CA ILE A 278 2.82 8.93 -13.78
C ILE A 278 1.38 9.41 -13.59
N THR A 279 0.85 9.37 -12.38
CA THR A 279 -0.45 9.96 -12.07
C THR A 279 -0.31 11.25 -11.28
N GLY A 280 -1.23 12.18 -11.48
CA GLY A 280 -1.34 13.41 -10.71
C GLY A 280 -2.61 14.18 -11.07
N PRO A 281 -2.82 15.36 -10.48
CA PRO A 281 -3.95 16.21 -10.82
C PRO A 281 -3.88 16.65 -12.29
N VAL A 282 -4.98 16.52 -13.04
CA VAL A 282 -5.04 16.94 -14.46
C VAL A 282 -6.05 18.09 -14.69
N ALA A 283 -7.24 18.04 -14.07
CA ALA A 283 -8.22 19.15 -13.99
C ALA A 283 -9.24 18.86 -12.86
N ASP A 284 -9.86 19.88 -12.24
CA ASP A 284 -10.90 19.75 -11.20
C ASP A 284 -10.64 18.70 -10.09
N SER A 285 -9.39 18.58 -9.66
CA SER A 285 -8.94 17.57 -8.67
C SER A 285 -9.08 16.10 -9.12
N GLU A 286 -9.33 15.84 -10.40
CA GLU A 286 -9.36 14.49 -10.93
C GLU A 286 -7.94 13.96 -11.13
N LEU A 287 -7.68 12.79 -10.53
CA LEU A 287 -6.42 12.07 -10.71
C LEU A 287 -6.39 11.47 -12.11
N GLY A 288 -5.44 11.91 -12.94
CA GLY A 288 -5.24 11.41 -14.29
C GLY A 288 -3.79 11.01 -14.57
N ILE A 289 -3.54 10.51 -15.78
CA ILE A 289 -2.22 10.10 -16.25
C ILE A 289 -1.50 11.29 -16.86
N ARG A 290 -0.26 11.55 -16.44
CA ARG A 290 0.61 12.61 -16.92
C ARG A 290 1.69 12.01 -17.81
N VAL A 291 1.74 12.48 -19.05
CA VAL A 291 2.75 12.11 -20.04
C VAL A 291 3.88 13.14 -20.00
N GLU A 292 4.78 12.99 -19.03
CA GLU A 292 5.89 13.92 -18.79
C GLU A 292 7.16 13.19 -18.36
N GLY A 293 8.30 13.87 -18.39
CA GLY A 293 9.57 13.36 -17.86
C GLY A 293 10.05 12.04 -18.52
N PRO A 294 10.66 11.13 -17.74
CA PRO A 294 11.13 9.83 -18.21
C PRO A 294 10.08 9.02 -18.99
N PHE A 295 8.82 9.03 -18.55
CA PHE A 295 7.73 8.32 -19.22
C PHE A 295 7.47 8.87 -20.62
N ALA A 296 7.34 10.19 -20.78
CA ALA A 296 7.18 10.81 -22.10
C ALA A 296 8.39 10.52 -23.01
N ALA A 297 9.61 10.62 -22.48
CA ALA A 297 10.83 10.32 -23.22
C ALA A 297 10.88 8.86 -23.70
N ALA A 298 10.45 7.91 -22.87
CA ALA A 298 10.38 6.50 -23.24
C ALA A 298 9.37 6.25 -24.37
N LEU A 299 8.16 6.84 -24.29
CA LEU A 299 7.15 6.74 -25.34
C LEU A 299 7.62 7.37 -26.66
N GLN A 300 8.31 8.51 -26.61
CA GLN A 300 8.88 9.16 -27.80
C GLN A 300 9.93 8.27 -28.48
N ARG A 301 10.87 7.71 -27.71
CA ARG A 301 11.89 6.79 -28.24
C ARG A 301 11.27 5.56 -28.89
N ALA A 302 10.13 5.11 -28.38
CA ALA A 302 9.37 3.98 -28.91
C ALA A 302 8.46 4.35 -30.10
N GLY A 303 8.42 5.61 -30.52
CA GLY A 303 7.52 6.08 -31.59
C GLY A 303 6.04 6.01 -31.24
N MET A 304 5.70 5.98 -29.94
CA MET A 304 4.32 5.88 -29.46
C MET A 304 3.63 7.24 -29.31
N ILE A 305 4.40 8.32 -29.29
CA ILE A 305 3.89 9.70 -29.36
C ILE A 305 4.76 10.50 -30.34
N ASP A 306 4.13 11.27 -31.22
CA ASP A 306 4.82 12.06 -32.25
C ASP A 306 5.61 13.25 -31.65
N GLN A 307 6.70 13.63 -32.31
CA GLN A 307 7.46 14.86 -32.03
C GLN A 307 6.69 16.12 -32.49
N ALA A 308 5.50 16.38 -31.96
CA ALA A 308 4.72 17.56 -32.33
C ALA A 308 4.59 18.54 -31.15
N SER A 309 5.70 19.16 -30.73
CA SER A 309 5.67 20.37 -29.87
C SER A 309 6.92 21.27 -29.99
N ARG A 310 7.73 21.16 -31.05
CA ARG A 310 8.88 22.06 -31.30
C ARG A 310 8.71 23.00 -32.51
N ALA A 311 7.48 23.35 -32.87
CA ALA A 311 7.19 24.28 -33.97
C ALA A 311 6.23 25.43 -33.60
N GLY A 312 5.95 25.65 -32.31
CA GLY A 312 4.99 26.67 -31.85
C GLY A 312 5.58 27.94 -31.24
N GLU A 313 6.90 28.01 -30.99
CA GLU A 313 7.51 29.14 -30.25
C GLU A 313 8.44 30.04 -31.08
N GLU A 314 8.55 29.84 -32.40
CA GLU A 314 9.32 30.76 -33.26
C GLU A 314 8.46 31.68 -34.16
N GLN A 315 7.13 31.70 -34.00
CA GLN A 315 6.27 32.68 -34.66
C GLN A 315 5.13 33.14 -33.75
N ALA A 316 5.46 33.98 -32.76
CA ALA A 316 4.56 34.97 -32.18
C ALA A 316 5.38 36.14 -31.59
#